data_AF-A0A2L0XD37-F1
#
_entry.id   AF-A0A2L0XD37-F1
#
_cell.length_a   1.000
_cell.length_b   1.000
_cell.length_c   1.000
_cell.angle_alpha   90.00
_cell.angle_beta   90.00
_cell.angle_gamma   90.00
#
_symmetry.space_group_name_H-M   'P 1'
#
loop_
_entity.id
_entity.type
_entity.pdbx_description
1 polymer ?
#
loop_
_entity_poly.entity_id
_entity_poly.type
_entity_poly.pdbx_seq_one_letter_code
_entity_poly.pdbx_strand_id
1 'polypeptide(L)'
;MTLDTAALCADLQQLKIPAPDVRMLMSVYDIEGDRITQAVADVKQGNEQALKFLQGIFFSITPKLKQRLQRLNVRIPSLRVLIEIGKHEGPQFAARLKRWDETGNEGDDARYVRLTMAEFLELERSGFRRRCQESSPTRPSGTGAEAIPAGRPMEPSRSESNPPPMSSLSLSEEPGVEEPARQSGQGKEIISQHVYGGSAAACFSTDVSRAGQATVRIEVAQTSGNSRQYNWTDKVSIQLSQRELPLVLATLMQWVPKFEGKGHGTANEKWFTLENQGPKVFLSVNCKGKAVRGVPIMAGDTYALSTLLMRQMLRNDPFLTPESLLMLVRTQGEMFCRVADTDSNGRHGVAAGTTGAARGLR
;
A
#
# COMPACT_ATOMS: atom_id res chain seq x y z
N MET A 1 -16.72 -12.92 9.52
CA MET A 1 -16.80 -14.23 10.21
C MET A 1 -15.37 -14.74 10.43
N THR A 2 -15.11 -15.70 11.32
CA THR A 2 -13.79 -16.37 11.37
C THR A 2 -13.70 -17.39 10.23
N LEU A 3 -12.76 -17.20 9.30
CA LEU A 3 -12.54 -18.12 8.20
C LEU A 3 -12.00 -19.47 8.72
N ASP A 4 -12.74 -20.56 8.52
CA ASP A 4 -12.21 -21.91 8.70
C ASP A 4 -11.37 -22.28 7.46
N THR A 5 -10.06 -22.06 7.59
CA THR A 5 -9.09 -22.36 6.53
C THR A 5 -8.91 -23.85 6.28
N ALA A 6 -9.16 -24.71 7.28
CA ALA A 6 -9.05 -26.16 7.14
C ALA A 6 -10.22 -26.72 6.32
N ALA A 7 -11.45 -26.30 6.63
CA ALA A 7 -12.65 -26.65 5.86
C ALA A 7 -12.54 -26.17 4.40
N LEU A 8 -12.10 -24.92 4.18
CA LEU A 8 -11.94 -24.37 2.84
C LEU A 8 -10.85 -25.10 2.02
N CYS A 9 -9.72 -25.47 2.64
CA CYS A 9 -8.72 -26.31 1.97
C CYS A 9 -9.28 -27.68 1.57
N ALA A 10 -10.07 -28.34 2.43
CA ALA A 10 -10.69 -29.63 2.14
C ALA A 10 -11.71 -29.54 0.98
N ASP A 11 -12.54 -28.49 0.97
CA ASP A 11 -13.48 -28.22 -0.12
C ASP A 11 -12.76 -28.02 -1.47
N LEU A 12 -11.69 -27.23 -1.51
CA LEU A 12 -10.91 -27.01 -2.74
C LEU A 12 -10.30 -28.32 -3.27
N GLN A 13 -9.82 -29.21 -2.38
CA GLN A 13 -9.30 -30.53 -2.75
C GLN A 13 -10.39 -31.42 -3.38
N GLN A 14 -11.60 -31.44 -2.81
CA GLN A 14 -12.74 -32.19 -3.37
C GLN A 14 -13.10 -31.69 -4.78
N LEU A 15 -13.00 -30.39 -5.02
CA LEU A 15 -13.21 -29.76 -6.34
C LEU A 15 -12.05 -29.96 -7.33
N LYS A 16 -11.02 -30.74 -6.98
CA LYS A 16 -9.77 -30.95 -7.75
C LYS A 16 -9.01 -29.65 -8.04
N ILE A 17 -9.21 -28.63 -7.21
CA ILE A 17 -8.49 -27.35 -7.27
C ILE A 17 -7.20 -27.49 -6.44
N PRO A 18 -6.04 -26.99 -6.90
CA PRO A 18 -4.82 -27.01 -6.10
C PRO A 18 -5.02 -26.17 -4.84
N ALA A 19 -5.17 -26.83 -3.69
CA ALA A 19 -5.29 -26.17 -2.41
C ALA A 19 -3.98 -25.42 -2.08
N PRO A 20 -4.01 -24.09 -1.88
CA PRO A 20 -2.84 -23.33 -1.46
C PRO A 20 -2.52 -23.60 0.02
N ASP A 21 -1.35 -23.14 0.47
CA ASP A 21 -1.05 -23.11 1.89
C ASP A 21 -1.93 -22.09 2.65
N VAL A 22 -2.03 -22.26 3.97
CA VAL A 22 -2.91 -21.44 4.83
C VAL A 22 -2.59 -19.94 4.74
N ARG A 23 -1.32 -19.55 4.59
CA ARG A 23 -0.94 -18.12 4.50
C ARG A 23 -1.41 -17.53 3.19
N MET A 24 -1.18 -18.24 2.09
CA MET A 24 -1.67 -17.84 0.78
C MET A 24 -3.20 -17.79 0.74
N LEU A 25 -3.90 -18.75 1.36
CA LEU A 25 -5.36 -18.74 1.46
C LEU A 25 -5.88 -17.51 2.20
N MET A 26 -5.26 -17.14 3.33
CA MET A 26 -5.57 -15.90 4.05
C MET A 26 -5.30 -14.67 3.18
N SER A 27 -4.17 -14.60 2.48
CA SER A 27 -3.87 -13.45 1.59
C SER A 27 -4.81 -13.32 0.39
N VAL A 28 -5.41 -14.41 -0.10
CA VAL A 28 -6.46 -14.36 -1.14
C VAL A 28 -7.79 -13.90 -0.52
N TYR A 29 -8.11 -14.36 0.69
CA TYR A 29 -9.31 -13.91 1.43
C TYR A 29 -9.22 -12.44 1.85
N ASP A 30 -8.04 -11.91 2.18
CA ASP A 30 -7.83 -10.48 2.43
C ASP A 30 -8.10 -9.60 1.19
N ILE A 31 -8.09 -10.20 -0.02
CA ILE A 31 -8.30 -9.51 -1.30
C ILE A 31 -9.74 -9.67 -1.82
N GLU A 32 -10.29 -10.88 -1.80
CA GLU A 32 -11.63 -11.19 -2.34
C GLU A 32 -12.74 -11.29 -1.28
N GLY A 33 -12.39 -11.40 0.00
CA GLY A 33 -13.31 -11.56 1.12
C GLY A 33 -14.19 -12.80 1.01
N ASP A 34 -15.43 -12.67 1.49
CA ASP A 34 -16.42 -13.76 1.56
C ASP A 34 -16.83 -14.34 0.19
N ARG A 35 -16.44 -13.71 -0.94
CA ARG A 35 -16.71 -14.22 -2.29
C ARG A 35 -16.12 -15.61 -2.54
N ILE A 36 -15.00 -15.96 -1.92
CA ILE A 36 -14.41 -17.31 -2.04
C ILE A 36 -15.33 -18.35 -1.40
N THR A 37 -15.78 -18.07 -0.17
CA THR A 37 -16.66 -18.96 0.61
C THR A 37 -18.02 -19.10 -0.07
N GLN A 38 -18.57 -17.99 -0.59
CA GLN A 38 -19.81 -18.01 -1.37
C GLN A 38 -19.66 -18.85 -2.65
N ALA A 39 -18.58 -18.66 -3.42
CA ALA A 39 -18.36 -19.44 -4.63
C ALA A 39 -18.23 -20.95 -4.34
N VAL A 40 -17.63 -21.35 -3.22
CA VAL A 40 -17.58 -22.77 -2.81
C VAL A 40 -18.98 -23.31 -2.49
N ALA A 41 -19.82 -22.53 -1.81
CA ALA A 41 -21.22 -22.89 -1.56
C ALA A 41 -22.05 -22.98 -2.87
N ASP A 42 -21.80 -22.09 -3.82
CA ASP A 42 -22.48 -22.08 -5.13
C ASP A 42 -22.05 -23.27 -6.00
N VAL A 43 -20.78 -23.69 -5.94
CA VAL A 43 -20.32 -24.92 -6.63
C VAL A 43 -20.99 -26.16 -6.05
N LYS A 44 -21.19 -26.23 -4.72
CA LYS A 44 -21.95 -27.32 -4.08
C LYS A 44 -23.41 -27.36 -4.52
N GLN A 45 -23.96 -26.26 -5.04
CA GLN A 45 -25.28 -26.16 -5.67
C GLN A 45 -25.25 -26.41 -7.19
N GLY A 46 -24.10 -26.77 -7.78
CA GLY A 46 -23.95 -27.07 -9.20
C GLY A 46 -23.58 -25.89 -10.10
N ASN A 47 -23.18 -24.74 -9.55
CA ASN A 47 -22.82 -23.57 -10.36
C ASN A 47 -21.42 -23.73 -11.02
N GLU A 48 -21.40 -24.05 -12.32
CA GLU A 48 -20.16 -24.15 -13.09
C GLU A 48 -19.37 -22.83 -13.20
N GLN A 49 -20.03 -21.67 -13.15
CA GLN A 49 -19.34 -20.37 -13.23
C GLN A 49 -18.52 -20.12 -11.96
N ALA A 50 -19.08 -20.46 -10.80
CA ALA A 50 -18.36 -20.42 -9.53
C ALA A 50 -17.15 -21.38 -9.53
N LEU A 51 -17.27 -22.55 -10.17
CA LEU A 51 -16.16 -23.49 -10.32
C LEU A 51 -15.04 -22.91 -11.20
N LYS A 52 -15.39 -22.30 -12.34
CA LYS A 52 -14.44 -21.63 -13.24
C LYS A 52 -13.75 -20.44 -12.56
N PHE A 53 -14.47 -19.67 -11.75
CA PHE A 53 -13.92 -18.58 -10.92
C PHE A 53 -12.88 -19.10 -9.91
N LEU A 54 -13.23 -20.11 -9.11
CA LEU A 54 -12.31 -20.70 -8.12
C LEU A 54 -11.08 -21.31 -8.81
N GLN A 55 -11.27 -22.05 -9.91
CA GLN A 55 -10.17 -22.58 -10.70
C GLN A 55 -9.27 -21.45 -11.24
N GLY A 56 -9.86 -20.40 -11.80
CA GLY A 56 -9.13 -19.24 -12.30
C GLY A 56 -8.20 -18.62 -11.26
N ILE A 57 -8.71 -18.34 -10.07
CA ILE A 57 -7.93 -17.80 -8.95
C ILE A 57 -6.84 -18.80 -8.51
N PHE A 58 -7.21 -20.01 -8.11
CA PHE A 58 -6.29 -20.92 -7.43
C PHE A 58 -5.24 -21.54 -8.36
N PHE A 59 -5.51 -21.72 -9.65
CA PHE A 59 -4.47 -22.09 -10.62
C PHE A 59 -3.50 -20.93 -10.90
N SER A 60 -3.98 -19.67 -10.85
CA SER A 60 -3.17 -18.47 -11.14
C SER A 60 -2.17 -18.09 -10.03
N ILE A 61 -2.33 -18.62 -8.82
CA ILE A 61 -1.46 -18.30 -7.66
C ILE A 61 -0.51 -19.43 -7.25
N THR A 62 -0.51 -20.58 -7.94
CA THR A 62 0.28 -21.74 -7.51
C THR A 62 1.80 -21.48 -7.47
N PRO A 63 2.56 -22.10 -6.55
CA PRO A 63 4.03 -22.01 -6.55
C PRO A 63 4.68 -22.42 -7.87
N LYS A 64 4.10 -23.44 -8.55
CA LYS A 64 4.55 -23.89 -9.88
C LYS A 64 4.39 -22.80 -10.94
N LEU A 65 3.32 -22.00 -10.90
CA LEU A 65 3.14 -20.88 -11.82
C LEU A 65 4.22 -19.81 -11.63
N LYS A 66 4.50 -19.44 -10.37
CA LYS A 66 5.57 -18.49 -10.04
C LYS A 66 6.95 -18.97 -10.53
N GLN A 67 7.24 -20.26 -10.39
CA GLN A 67 8.48 -20.89 -10.90
C GLN A 67 8.58 -20.86 -12.44
N ARG A 68 7.46 -20.93 -13.17
CA ARG A 68 7.44 -20.80 -14.64
C ARG A 68 7.72 -19.37 -15.09
N LEU A 69 7.07 -18.38 -14.45
CA LEU A 69 7.37 -16.96 -14.70
C LEU A 69 8.85 -16.64 -14.46
N GLN A 70 9.43 -17.18 -13.38
CA GLN A 70 10.86 -17.03 -13.07
C GLN A 70 11.77 -17.65 -14.13
N ARG A 71 11.50 -18.88 -14.58
CA ARG A 71 12.32 -19.55 -15.62
C ARG A 71 12.24 -18.87 -16.99
N LEU A 72 11.08 -18.31 -17.33
CA LEU A 72 10.86 -17.52 -18.54
C LEU A 72 11.39 -16.07 -18.43
N ASN A 73 12.02 -15.70 -17.31
CA ASN A 73 12.51 -14.35 -17.01
C ASN A 73 11.42 -13.26 -17.14
N VAL A 74 10.17 -13.62 -16.84
CA VAL A 74 9.02 -12.71 -16.87
C VAL A 74 8.84 -12.09 -15.49
N ARG A 75 8.63 -10.76 -15.45
CA ARG A 75 8.35 -10.03 -14.21
C ARG A 75 7.17 -10.66 -13.46
N ILE A 76 7.42 -11.18 -12.26
CA ILE A 76 6.37 -11.72 -11.40
C ILE A 76 5.43 -10.58 -10.99
N PRO A 77 4.11 -10.67 -11.28
CA PRO A 77 3.15 -9.65 -10.88
C PRO A 77 2.73 -9.81 -9.41
N SER A 78 1.97 -8.84 -8.88
CA SER A 78 1.44 -8.91 -7.51
C SER A 78 0.42 -10.05 -7.35
N LEU A 79 0.18 -10.50 -6.10
CA LEU A 79 -0.87 -11.49 -5.82
C LEU A 79 -2.24 -11.01 -6.33
N ARG A 80 -2.54 -9.72 -6.18
CA ARG A 80 -3.79 -9.11 -6.64
C ARG A 80 -3.92 -9.19 -8.16
N VAL A 81 -2.86 -8.88 -8.90
CA VAL A 81 -2.85 -9.00 -10.37
C VAL A 81 -3.02 -10.46 -10.80
N LEU A 82 -2.39 -11.43 -10.13
CA LEU A 82 -2.60 -12.86 -10.42
C LEU A 82 -4.04 -13.32 -10.16
N ILE A 83 -4.68 -12.81 -9.10
CA ILE A 83 -6.09 -13.08 -8.79
C ILE A 83 -7.00 -12.49 -9.88
N GLU A 84 -6.77 -11.24 -10.31
CA GLU A 84 -7.59 -10.59 -11.36
C GLU A 84 -7.40 -11.22 -12.74
N ILE A 85 -6.16 -11.57 -13.13
CA ILE A 85 -5.90 -12.39 -14.33
C ILE A 85 -6.67 -13.72 -14.23
N GLY A 86 -6.61 -14.38 -13.07
CA GLY A 86 -7.35 -15.62 -12.82
C GLY A 86 -8.87 -15.47 -12.94
N LYS A 87 -9.44 -14.35 -12.49
CA LYS A 87 -10.87 -14.05 -12.56
C LYS A 87 -11.36 -13.82 -13.98
N HIS A 88 -10.54 -13.19 -14.82
CA HIS A 88 -10.89 -12.83 -16.20
C HIS A 88 -10.56 -13.93 -17.22
N GLU A 89 -9.35 -14.50 -17.15
CA GLU A 89 -8.89 -15.54 -18.10
C GLU A 89 -9.21 -16.96 -17.63
N GLY A 90 -9.62 -17.14 -16.38
CA GLY A 90 -9.83 -18.46 -15.79
C GLY A 90 -8.54 -19.30 -15.77
N PRO A 91 -8.63 -20.64 -15.83
CA PRO A 91 -7.46 -21.51 -15.86
C PRO A 91 -6.66 -21.42 -17.18
N GLN A 92 -7.14 -20.69 -18.19
CA GLN A 92 -6.47 -20.56 -19.50
C GLN A 92 -5.09 -19.92 -19.39
N PHE A 93 -4.94 -18.89 -18.55
CA PHE A 93 -3.66 -18.21 -18.34
C PHE A 93 -2.58 -19.18 -17.84
N ALA A 94 -2.89 -19.94 -16.78
CA ALA A 94 -2.00 -20.95 -16.23
C ALA A 94 -1.67 -22.07 -17.25
N ALA A 95 -2.64 -22.48 -18.08
CA ALA A 95 -2.44 -23.48 -19.12
C ALA A 95 -1.53 -22.99 -20.27
N ARG A 96 -1.70 -21.75 -20.73
CA ARG A 96 -0.87 -21.15 -21.79
C ARG A 96 0.56 -20.88 -21.31
N LEU A 97 0.72 -20.33 -20.10
CA LEU A 97 2.03 -20.16 -19.46
C LEU A 97 2.76 -21.50 -19.27
N LYS A 98 2.03 -22.57 -18.92
CA LYS A 98 2.58 -23.94 -18.88
C LYS A 98 3.15 -24.36 -20.24
N ARG A 99 2.40 -24.17 -21.33
CA ARG A 99 2.83 -24.56 -22.69
C ARG A 99 4.00 -23.71 -23.19
N TRP A 100 4.02 -22.40 -22.92
CA TRP A 100 5.15 -21.55 -23.25
C TRP A 100 6.43 -21.99 -22.52
N ASP A 101 6.34 -22.26 -21.21
CA ASP A 101 7.46 -22.76 -20.40
C ASP A 101 7.96 -24.16 -20.82
N GLU A 102 7.08 -25.01 -21.36
CA GLU A 102 7.43 -26.35 -21.87
C GLU A 102 7.97 -26.35 -23.31
N THR A 103 7.61 -25.37 -24.14
CA THR A 103 8.06 -25.25 -25.53
C THR A 103 9.25 -24.32 -25.72
N GLY A 104 9.44 -23.34 -24.83
CA GLY A 104 10.47 -22.31 -24.93
C GLY A 104 10.33 -21.35 -26.12
N ASN A 105 9.25 -21.46 -26.91
CA ASN A 105 9.08 -20.72 -28.16
C ASN A 105 8.31 -19.40 -27.94
N GLU A 106 8.77 -18.32 -28.56
CA GLU A 106 8.13 -16.99 -28.57
C GLU A 106 6.94 -16.93 -29.55
N GLY A 107 6.03 -17.90 -29.44
CA GLY A 107 4.81 -18.01 -30.25
C GLY A 107 3.56 -17.40 -29.59
N ASP A 108 2.39 -17.87 -30.00
CA ASP A 108 1.09 -17.32 -29.56
C ASP A 108 0.86 -17.40 -28.04
N ASP A 109 1.32 -18.46 -27.38
CA ASP A 109 1.20 -18.59 -25.92
C ASP A 109 2.10 -17.58 -25.18
N ALA A 110 3.30 -17.31 -25.70
CA ALA A 110 4.20 -16.28 -25.16
C ALA A 110 3.62 -14.88 -25.34
N ARG A 111 3.12 -14.59 -26.55
CA ARG A 111 2.47 -13.33 -26.90
C ARG A 111 1.24 -13.08 -26.04
N TYR A 112 0.38 -14.09 -25.87
CA TYR A 112 -0.82 -14.01 -25.02
C TYR A 112 -0.43 -13.71 -23.56
N VAL A 113 0.48 -14.48 -22.95
CA VAL A 113 0.87 -14.28 -21.55
C VAL A 113 1.43 -12.87 -21.33
N ARG A 114 2.28 -12.38 -22.23
CA ARG A 114 2.84 -11.02 -22.16
C ARG A 114 1.77 -9.94 -22.30
N LEU A 115 0.81 -10.08 -23.21
CA LEU A 115 -0.30 -9.14 -23.41
C LEU A 115 -1.23 -9.08 -22.19
N THR A 116 -1.71 -10.24 -21.72
CA THR A 116 -2.54 -10.33 -20.51
C THR A 116 -1.81 -9.72 -19.31
N MET A 117 -0.52 -10.04 -19.10
CA MET A 117 0.24 -9.45 -18.00
C MET A 117 0.43 -7.94 -18.14
N ALA A 118 0.63 -7.41 -19.34
CA ALA A 118 0.71 -5.97 -19.57
C ALA A 118 -0.61 -5.27 -19.21
N GLU A 119 -1.74 -5.77 -19.72
CA GLU A 119 -3.08 -5.23 -19.46
C GLU A 119 -3.39 -5.15 -17.96
N PHE A 120 -3.21 -6.25 -17.22
CA PHE A 120 -3.51 -6.26 -15.78
C PHE A 120 -2.50 -5.49 -14.92
N LEU A 121 -1.24 -5.33 -15.36
CA LEU A 121 -0.28 -4.44 -14.72
C LEU A 121 -0.59 -2.96 -14.99
N GLU A 122 -1.20 -2.61 -16.13
CA GLU A 122 -1.67 -1.25 -16.42
C GLU A 122 -2.96 -0.93 -15.65
N LEU A 123 -3.86 -1.90 -15.47
CA LEU A 123 -5.01 -1.82 -14.56
C LEU A 123 -4.58 -1.62 -13.09
N GLU A 124 -3.48 -2.25 -12.66
CA GLU A 124 -2.89 -2.00 -11.33
C GLU A 124 -2.37 -0.56 -11.20
N ARG A 125 -1.67 -0.04 -12.20
CA ARG A 125 -1.07 1.32 -12.20
C ARG A 125 -2.10 2.45 -12.32
N SER A 126 -3.11 2.29 -13.16
CA SER A 126 -4.23 3.24 -13.30
C SER A 126 -5.14 3.25 -12.06
N GLY A 127 -4.93 2.29 -11.17
CA GLY A 127 -5.67 2.10 -9.93
C GLY A 127 -6.97 1.35 -10.20
N PHE A 128 -7.08 0.14 -9.64
CA PHE A 128 -8.31 -0.65 -9.60
C PHE A 128 -9.44 0.09 -8.84
N ARG A 129 -10.06 1.08 -9.49
CA ARG A 129 -11.26 1.80 -9.07
C ARG A 129 -12.35 1.61 -10.13
N ARG A 130 -13.33 0.78 -9.77
CA ARG A 130 -14.56 0.40 -10.52
C ARG A 130 -14.41 -0.60 -11.68
N ARG A 131 -14.64 -1.87 -11.36
CA ARG A 131 -15.71 -2.66 -12.04
C ARG A 131 -16.30 -3.74 -11.13
N CYS A 132 -17.00 -3.29 -10.08
CA CYS A 132 -17.99 -4.07 -9.34
C CYS A 132 -19.12 -3.12 -8.93
N GLN A 133 -19.97 -2.77 -9.90
CA GLN A 133 -21.37 -2.49 -9.63
C GLN A 133 -22.14 -3.68 -10.18
N GLU A 134 -22.76 -4.41 -9.27
CA GLU A 134 -23.68 -5.47 -9.61
C GLU A 134 -24.93 -4.90 -10.29
N SER A 135 -25.49 -5.73 -11.15
CA SER A 135 -26.86 -5.65 -11.67
C SER A 135 -27.86 -5.12 -10.64
N SER A 136 -28.48 -3.98 -10.95
CA SER A 136 -29.70 -3.53 -10.26
C SER A 136 -30.80 -4.59 -10.42
N PRO A 137 -31.48 -5.01 -9.34
CA PRO A 137 -32.66 -5.87 -9.47
C PRO A 137 -33.83 -5.08 -10.04
N THR A 138 -34.51 -5.67 -11.02
CA THR A 138 -35.71 -5.13 -11.66
C THR A 138 -36.84 -4.94 -10.64
N ARG A 139 -37.37 -3.73 -10.52
CA ARG A 139 -38.58 -3.46 -9.73
C ARG A 139 -39.82 -3.61 -10.63
N PRO A 140 -40.87 -4.36 -10.22
CA PRO A 140 -42.02 -4.62 -11.07
C PRO A 140 -42.92 -3.39 -11.26
N SER A 141 -43.67 -3.40 -12.36
CA SER A 141 -44.50 -2.31 -12.88
C SER A 141 -45.98 -2.42 -12.49
N GLY A 142 -46.66 -1.27 -12.45
CA GLY A 142 -48.12 -1.09 -12.38
C GLY A 142 -48.54 0.12 -11.53
N THR A 143 -49.65 0.83 -11.76
CA THR A 143 -50.52 1.03 -12.95
C THR A 143 -51.52 2.19 -12.64
N GLY A 144 -51.96 2.98 -13.64
CA GLY A 144 -52.99 4.06 -13.53
C GLY A 144 -52.42 5.49 -13.70
N ALA A 145 -52.86 6.38 -14.62
CA ALA A 145 -54.22 6.93 -14.92
C ALA A 145 -54.71 7.88 -13.79
N GLU A 146 -55.18 9.14 -13.97
CA GLU A 146 -55.70 9.91 -15.13
C GLU A 146 -55.49 11.46 -15.00
N ALA A 147 -55.24 12.13 -16.14
CA ALA A 147 -55.87 13.34 -16.75
C ALA A 147 -56.34 14.65 -16.01
N ILE A 148 -55.76 15.80 -16.43
CA ILE A 148 -56.40 17.03 -17.07
C ILE A 148 -57.19 18.04 -16.15
N PRO A 149 -57.40 19.38 -16.45
CA PRO A 149 -56.96 20.30 -17.55
C PRO A 149 -56.33 21.71 -17.20
N ALA A 150 -55.62 22.26 -18.20
CA ALA A 150 -55.64 23.63 -18.80
C ALA A 150 -55.64 24.99 -18.03
N GLY A 151 -54.84 25.93 -18.56
CA GLY A 151 -54.98 27.39 -18.40
C GLY A 151 -53.92 28.21 -19.18
N ARG A 152 -54.28 28.78 -20.34
CA ARG A 152 -53.49 29.73 -21.18
C ARG A 152 -54.43 30.93 -21.54
N PRO A 153 -53.93 32.12 -21.95
CA PRO A 153 -53.07 32.36 -23.12
C PRO A 153 -51.77 33.14 -22.72
N MET A 154 -51.00 33.87 -23.53
CA MET A 154 -51.11 34.28 -24.95
C MET A 154 -49.73 34.38 -25.66
N GLU A 155 -49.50 35.44 -26.44
CA GLU A 155 -48.49 35.67 -27.50
C GLU A 155 -48.31 37.19 -27.75
N PRO A 156 -47.50 37.70 -28.71
CA PRO A 156 -46.30 37.16 -29.39
C PRO A 156 -45.13 38.18 -29.50
N SER A 157 -43.96 37.78 -30.03
CA SER A 157 -43.21 38.53 -31.06
C SER A 157 -42.08 37.73 -31.70
N ARG A 158 -41.80 38.00 -32.99
CA ARG A 158 -40.81 37.30 -33.84
C ARG A 158 -39.44 38.00 -33.83
N SER A 159 -38.36 37.23 -34.01
CA SER A 159 -37.37 37.47 -35.08
C SER A 159 -36.31 36.35 -35.16
N GLU A 160 -35.91 36.01 -36.40
CA GLU A 160 -34.74 35.17 -36.68
C GLU A 160 -33.47 36.03 -36.74
N SER A 161 -32.32 35.49 -36.30
CA SER A 161 -31.00 35.74 -36.93
C SER A 161 -29.92 34.81 -36.37
N ASN A 162 -28.92 34.51 -37.20
CA ASN A 162 -27.84 33.54 -36.96
C ASN A 162 -26.73 34.07 -36.01
N PRO A 163 -25.82 33.22 -35.51
CA PRO A 163 -24.94 33.55 -34.37
C PRO A 163 -23.63 34.26 -34.78
N PRO A 164 -23.03 35.04 -33.85
CA PRO A 164 -21.62 35.43 -33.88
C PRO A 164 -20.89 34.95 -32.58
N PRO A 165 -19.61 35.28 -32.32
CA PRO A 165 -18.54 34.29 -32.49
C PRO A 165 -17.70 34.04 -31.22
N MET A 166 -16.67 33.19 -31.33
CA MET A 166 -15.67 33.04 -30.27
C MET A 166 -15.03 34.38 -29.90
N SER A 167 -14.81 34.60 -28.61
CA SER A 167 -13.97 35.70 -28.09
C SER A 167 -13.11 35.19 -26.95
N SER A 168 -11.80 35.15 -27.23
CA SER A 168 -10.67 35.32 -26.30
C SER A 168 -10.96 35.27 -24.80
N LEU A 169 -10.54 34.19 -24.13
CA LEU A 169 -10.21 34.25 -22.71
C LEU A 169 -8.82 34.89 -22.54
N SER A 170 -8.82 36.15 -22.11
CA SER A 170 -7.60 36.89 -21.76
C SER A 170 -6.86 36.20 -20.61
N LEU A 171 -5.54 36.06 -20.72
CA LEU A 171 -4.70 35.84 -19.55
C LEU A 171 -4.84 37.05 -18.62
N SER A 172 -5.09 36.80 -17.34
CA SER A 172 -4.84 37.77 -16.28
C SER A 172 -3.64 37.26 -15.48
N GLU A 173 -2.53 37.99 -15.59
CA GLU A 173 -1.36 37.82 -14.74
C GLU A 173 -1.58 38.44 -13.34
N GLU A 174 -0.56 38.30 -12.49
CA GLU A 174 -0.40 38.78 -11.10
C GLU A 174 -0.95 37.88 -9.97
N PRO A 175 -0.28 37.82 -8.79
CA PRO A 175 1.09 38.26 -8.46
C PRO A 175 2.00 37.12 -7.97
N GLY A 176 3.31 37.40 -7.90
CA GLY A 176 4.35 36.41 -7.65
C GLY A 176 4.35 35.74 -6.26
N VAL A 177 4.67 34.44 -6.25
CA VAL A 177 5.17 33.74 -5.06
C VAL A 177 6.69 33.64 -5.21
N GLU A 178 7.45 34.32 -4.36
CA GLU A 178 8.91 34.19 -4.33
C GLU A 178 9.32 32.78 -3.88
N GLU A 179 9.81 31.95 -4.82
CA GLU A 179 10.71 30.85 -4.48
C GLU A 179 11.98 31.46 -3.85
N PRO A 180 12.41 31.05 -2.64
CA PRO A 180 13.71 31.44 -2.13
C PRO A 180 14.81 30.89 -3.05
N ALA A 181 15.63 31.78 -3.57
CA ALA A 181 16.49 31.56 -4.73
C ALA A 181 17.36 30.29 -4.66
N ARG A 182 17.37 29.53 -5.76
CA ARG A 182 18.32 28.45 -6.01
C ARG A 182 19.73 29.02 -6.19
N GLN A 183 20.52 29.07 -5.13
CA GLN A 183 21.95 29.38 -5.25
C GLN A 183 22.71 28.19 -5.84
N SER A 184 23.02 28.30 -7.13
CA SER A 184 23.78 27.32 -7.89
C SER A 184 25.27 27.36 -7.54
N GLY A 185 25.66 26.68 -6.47
CA GLY A 185 27.05 26.29 -6.19
C GLY A 185 27.18 24.77 -6.25
N GLN A 186 27.66 24.22 -7.38
CA GLN A 186 27.84 22.77 -7.66
C GLN A 186 26.84 21.87 -6.90
N GLY A 187 25.56 22.11 -7.14
CA GLY A 187 24.48 21.69 -6.24
C GLY A 187 24.40 20.17 -6.08
N LYS A 188 24.66 19.67 -4.87
CA LYS A 188 24.24 18.32 -4.48
C LYS A 188 22.73 18.22 -4.70
N GLU A 189 22.31 17.27 -5.53
CA GLU A 189 20.90 17.02 -5.83
C GLU A 189 20.15 16.65 -4.52
N ILE A 190 19.38 17.60 -3.98
CA ILE A 190 18.51 17.38 -2.83
C ILE A 190 17.20 16.80 -3.33
N ILE A 191 17.03 15.49 -3.17
CA ILE A 191 15.80 14.79 -3.52
C ILE A 191 14.89 14.81 -2.28
N SER A 192 13.64 15.24 -2.46
CA SER A 192 12.65 15.31 -1.38
C SER A 192 11.35 14.60 -1.75
N GLN A 193 10.63 14.12 -0.74
CA GLN A 193 9.35 13.43 -0.84
C GLN A 193 8.41 13.97 0.24
N HIS A 194 7.18 14.33 -0.15
CA HIS A 194 6.21 14.98 0.74
C HIS A 194 5.02 14.06 1.00
N VAL A 195 4.59 13.99 2.26
CA VAL A 195 3.41 13.24 2.71
C VAL A 195 2.47 14.18 3.45
N TYR A 196 1.19 14.15 3.11
CA TYR A 196 0.20 15.10 3.58
C TYR A 196 -0.88 14.44 4.46
N GLY A 197 -0.98 14.86 5.72
CA GLY A 197 -2.03 14.48 6.65
C GLY A 197 -3.09 15.58 6.82
N GLY A 198 -4.05 15.38 7.71
CA GLY A 198 -5.08 16.40 8.00
C GLY A 198 -4.56 17.56 8.87
N SER A 199 -3.75 17.24 9.89
CA SER A 199 -3.24 18.21 10.89
C SER A 199 -1.76 18.55 10.74
N ALA A 200 -1.04 17.83 9.87
CA ALA A 200 0.38 18.04 9.60
C ALA A 200 0.79 17.48 8.24
N ALA A 201 1.92 17.96 7.72
CA ALA A 201 2.62 17.41 6.55
C ALA A 201 4.08 17.11 6.91
N ALA A 202 4.63 16.05 6.31
CA ALA A 202 6.02 15.64 6.46
C ALA A 202 6.77 15.76 5.13
N CYS A 203 8.01 16.24 5.18
CA CYS A 203 8.97 16.21 4.09
C CYS A 203 10.14 15.31 4.50
N PHE A 204 10.47 14.35 3.64
CA PHE A 204 11.66 13.50 3.76
C PHE A 204 12.64 13.92 2.67
N SER A 205 13.80 14.44 3.05
CA SER A 205 14.81 14.93 2.11
C SER A 205 16.17 14.26 2.32
N THR A 206 16.92 14.07 1.23
CA THR A 206 18.30 13.61 1.30
C THR A 206 19.18 14.68 1.96
N ASP A 207 19.99 14.27 2.92
CA ASP A 207 20.80 15.15 3.76
C ASP A 207 22.19 14.52 3.98
N VAL A 208 23.14 15.29 4.51
CA VAL A 208 24.48 14.80 4.84
C VAL A 208 24.79 15.19 6.28
N SER A 209 25.20 14.21 7.08
CA SER A 209 25.62 14.45 8.47
C SER A 209 26.90 15.27 8.54
N ARG A 210 27.20 15.85 9.71
CA ARG A 210 28.48 16.55 9.96
C ARG A 210 29.72 15.67 9.72
N ALA A 211 29.57 14.35 9.79
CA ALA A 211 30.62 13.36 9.52
C ALA A 211 30.68 12.92 8.04
N GLY A 212 30.03 13.64 7.12
CA GLY A 212 30.02 13.34 5.68
C GLY A 212 29.11 12.19 5.25
N GLN A 213 28.51 11.46 6.19
CA GLN A 213 27.64 10.31 5.91
C GLN A 213 26.29 10.77 5.33
N ALA A 214 25.87 10.12 4.24
CA ALA A 214 24.59 10.32 3.57
C ALA A 214 23.44 9.82 4.46
N THR A 215 22.37 10.61 4.58
CA THR A 215 21.24 10.31 5.46
C THR A 215 19.95 11.01 4.98
N VAL A 216 18.87 10.89 5.75
CA VAL A 216 17.57 11.50 5.48
C VAL A 216 17.18 12.44 6.61
N ARG A 217 16.67 13.62 6.26
CA ARG A 217 16.01 14.52 7.18
C ARG A 217 14.50 14.37 7.08
N ILE A 218 13.84 14.28 8.24
CA ILE A 218 12.40 14.36 8.39
C ILE A 218 12.07 15.76 8.90
N GLU A 219 11.25 16.50 8.17
CA GLU A 219 10.75 17.81 8.58
C GLU A 219 9.22 17.78 8.63
N VAL A 220 8.61 18.11 9.77
CA VAL A 220 7.15 18.05 9.93
C VAL A 220 6.57 19.40 10.35
N ALA A 221 5.65 19.91 9.54
CA ALA A 221 4.92 21.16 9.71
C ALA A 221 3.46 20.88 10.10
N GLN A 222 2.86 21.72 10.95
CA GLN A 222 1.43 21.65 11.26
C GLN A 222 0.60 22.44 10.25
N THR A 223 -0.67 22.06 10.11
CA THR A 223 -1.64 22.78 9.26
C THR A 223 -1.89 24.19 9.80
N SER A 224 -1.88 25.18 8.90
CA SER A 224 -2.20 26.58 9.17
C SER A 224 -3.72 26.81 9.18
N GLY A 225 -4.40 26.32 10.22
CA GLY A 225 -5.86 26.46 10.37
C GLY A 225 -6.65 25.47 9.50
N ASN A 226 -7.72 25.94 8.85
CA ASN A 226 -8.67 25.08 8.13
C ASN A 226 -8.34 24.82 6.64
N SER A 227 -7.28 25.43 6.10
CA SER A 227 -6.81 25.19 4.72
C SER A 227 -5.76 24.08 4.68
N ARG A 228 -5.54 23.42 3.52
CA ARG A 228 -4.43 22.46 3.33
C ARG A 228 -3.07 23.15 3.15
N GLN A 229 -2.82 24.22 3.90
CA GLN A 229 -1.54 24.93 3.96
C GLN A 229 -0.82 24.52 5.25
N TYR A 230 0.51 24.43 5.22
CA TYR A 230 1.30 23.96 6.36
C TYR A 230 2.37 24.99 6.73
N ASN A 231 2.54 25.23 8.03
CA ASN A 231 3.51 26.19 8.55
C ASN A 231 4.93 25.58 8.56
N TRP A 232 5.60 25.63 7.40
CA TRP A 232 6.98 25.18 7.25
C TRP A 232 8.00 26.06 7.99
N THR A 233 7.64 27.30 8.34
CA THR A 233 8.49 28.18 9.15
C THR A 233 8.63 27.65 10.58
N ASP A 234 7.56 27.09 11.17
CA ASP A 234 7.59 26.45 12.49
C ASP A 234 7.85 24.93 12.44
N LYS A 235 8.43 24.39 11.36
CA LYS A 235 8.68 22.93 11.24
C LYS A 235 9.54 22.35 12.38
N VAL A 236 9.36 21.06 12.66
CA VAL A 236 10.27 20.26 13.50
C VAL A 236 11.11 19.41 12.57
N SER A 237 12.42 19.68 12.54
CA SER A 237 13.39 18.93 11.75
C SER A 237 14.18 17.95 12.62
N ILE A 238 14.26 16.70 12.16
CA ILE A 238 15.03 15.59 12.72
C ILE A 238 15.91 15.01 11.60
N GLN A 239 17.22 14.90 11.82
CA GLN A 239 18.12 14.21 10.90
C GLN A 239 18.32 12.78 11.40
N LEU A 240 18.00 11.78 10.57
CA LEU A 240 18.20 10.38 10.96
C LEU A 240 19.69 10.08 11.13
N SER A 241 20.03 9.31 12.16
CA SER A 241 21.35 8.71 12.30
C SER A 241 21.49 7.44 11.44
N GLN A 242 22.72 7.03 11.15
CA GLN A 242 22.99 5.77 10.43
C GLN A 242 22.37 4.54 11.10
N ARG A 243 22.22 4.54 12.43
CA ARG A 243 21.60 3.43 13.18
C ARG A 243 20.07 3.40 13.05
N GLU A 244 19.45 4.53 12.73
CA GLU A 244 18.00 4.65 12.56
C GLU A 244 17.57 4.33 11.12
N LEU A 245 18.38 4.65 10.10
CA LEU A 245 18.05 4.41 8.69
C LEU A 245 17.52 2.98 8.40
N PRO A 246 18.17 1.89 8.88
CA PRO A 246 17.67 0.53 8.65
C PRO A 246 16.33 0.26 9.32
N LEU A 247 16.13 0.70 10.57
CA LEU A 247 14.91 0.40 11.33
C LEU A 247 13.73 1.27 10.86
N VAL A 248 13.98 2.50 10.42
CA VAL A 248 13.02 3.33 9.70
C VAL A 248 12.58 2.66 8.41
N LEU A 249 13.53 2.17 7.60
CA LEU A 249 13.21 1.42 6.38
C LEU A 249 12.45 0.11 6.68
N ALA A 250 12.87 -0.66 7.67
CA ALA A 250 12.19 -1.90 8.07
C ALA A 250 10.76 -1.66 8.59
N THR A 251 10.50 -0.52 9.23
CA THR A 251 9.15 -0.13 9.67
C THR A 251 8.27 0.32 8.50
N LEU A 252 8.81 1.07 7.53
CA LEU A 252 8.12 1.42 6.28
C LEU A 252 7.82 0.19 5.41
N MET A 253 8.71 -0.80 5.42
CA MET A 253 8.54 -2.11 4.78
C MET A 253 7.67 -3.08 5.60
N GLN A 254 7.12 -2.63 6.74
CA GLN A 254 6.25 -3.40 7.64
C GLN A 254 6.87 -4.67 8.27
N TRP A 255 8.20 -4.79 8.27
CA TRP A 255 8.92 -5.88 8.94
C TRP A 255 9.09 -5.65 10.44
N VAL A 256 9.10 -4.38 10.85
CA VAL A 256 9.12 -3.93 12.25
C VAL A 256 7.76 -3.29 12.56
N PRO A 257 7.07 -3.67 13.65
CA PRO A 257 5.74 -3.13 13.95
C PRO A 257 5.79 -1.68 14.41
N LYS A 258 6.87 -1.29 15.11
CA LYS A 258 7.04 0.07 15.64
C LYS A 258 8.53 0.38 15.84
N PHE A 259 8.93 1.59 15.48
CA PHE A 259 10.26 2.14 15.77
C PHE A 259 10.13 3.52 16.43
N GLU A 260 11.03 3.83 17.37
CA GLU A 260 11.04 5.11 18.08
C GLU A 260 12.47 5.68 18.14
N GLY A 261 12.71 6.78 17.43
CA GLY A 261 13.98 7.50 17.43
C GLY A 261 13.97 8.64 18.46
N LYS A 262 14.81 8.54 19.49
CA LYS A 262 14.93 9.50 20.61
C LYS A 262 16.31 10.16 20.63
N GLY A 263 16.43 11.24 21.41
CA GLY A 263 17.71 11.93 21.61
C GLY A 263 18.07 12.87 20.45
N HIS A 264 17.05 13.43 19.79
CA HIS A 264 17.24 14.41 18.73
C HIS A 264 17.12 15.83 19.28
N GLY A 265 17.78 16.78 18.63
CA GLY A 265 17.85 18.17 19.09
C GLY A 265 19.03 18.43 20.04
N THR A 266 19.26 19.71 20.37
CA THR A 266 20.44 20.13 21.15
C THR A 266 20.32 19.81 22.63
N ALA A 267 19.11 19.60 23.14
CA ALA A 267 18.80 19.23 24.51
C ALA A 267 18.07 17.86 24.59
N ASN A 268 18.23 17.02 23.57
CA ASN A 268 17.51 15.75 23.40
C ASN A 268 15.98 15.92 23.43
N GLU A 269 15.49 17.09 23.01
CA GLU A 269 14.12 17.55 23.18
C GLU A 269 13.14 17.05 22.09
N LYS A 270 13.64 16.35 21.08
CA LYS A 270 12.88 15.83 19.93
C LYS A 270 12.95 14.31 19.86
N TRP A 271 11.85 13.72 19.41
CA TRP A 271 11.75 12.30 19.11
C TRP A 271 10.68 12.07 18.03
N PHE A 272 10.78 10.92 17.37
CA PHE A 272 9.75 10.48 16.42
C PHE A 272 9.40 9.02 16.63
N THR A 273 8.21 8.66 16.19
CA THR A 273 7.70 7.29 16.19
C THR A 273 7.19 6.96 14.80
N LEU A 274 7.53 5.78 14.30
CA LEU A 274 6.88 5.14 13.16
C LEU A 274 6.17 3.90 13.67
N GLU A 275 4.89 3.75 13.35
CA GLU A 275 4.07 2.64 13.80
C GLU A 275 3.27 2.05 12.63
N ASN A 276 3.42 0.76 12.37
CA ASN A 276 2.63 0.05 11.38
C ASN A 276 1.19 -0.11 11.92
N GLN A 277 0.21 0.42 11.17
CA GLN A 277 -1.20 0.36 11.52
C GLN A 277 -2.01 -0.45 10.48
N GLY A 278 -1.36 -1.35 9.73
CA GLY A 278 -1.97 -2.16 8.67
C GLY A 278 -1.85 -1.49 7.30
N PRO A 279 -2.91 -0.88 6.74
CA PRO A 279 -2.87 -0.25 5.41
C PRO A 279 -2.00 1.03 5.32
N LYS A 280 -1.38 1.47 6.43
CA LYS A 280 -0.57 2.68 6.53
C LYS A 280 0.49 2.54 7.64
N VAL A 281 1.55 3.34 7.54
CA VAL A 281 2.48 3.58 8.65
C VAL A 281 2.20 4.98 9.20
N PHE A 282 2.07 5.14 10.52
CA PHE A 282 1.83 6.43 11.13
C PHE A 282 3.14 7.03 11.65
N LEU A 283 3.50 8.21 11.15
CA LEU A 283 4.60 9.02 11.68
C LEU A 283 4.04 9.96 12.75
N SER A 284 4.63 9.94 13.94
CA SER A 284 4.38 10.92 15.02
C SER A 284 5.68 11.62 15.37
N VAL A 285 5.78 12.93 15.11
CA VAL A 285 6.94 13.76 15.48
C VAL A 285 6.59 14.64 16.66
N ASN A 286 7.49 14.64 17.64
CA ASN A 286 7.35 15.30 18.93
C ASN A 286 8.55 16.20 19.19
N CYS A 287 8.29 17.34 19.85
CA CYS A 287 9.30 18.27 20.32
C CYS A 287 8.79 18.89 21.62
N LYS A 288 9.61 18.91 22.68
CA LYS A 288 9.21 19.51 23.96
C LYS A 288 8.71 20.95 23.76
N GLY A 289 7.54 21.25 24.32
CA GLY A 289 6.91 22.58 24.20
C GLY A 289 6.20 22.86 22.87
N LYS A 290 6.16 21.92 21.92
CA LYS A 290 5.35 22.03 20.69
C LYS A 290 4.25 20.96 20.66
N ALA A 291 3.16 21.26 19.97
CA ALA A 291 2.10 20.28 19.74
C ALA A 291 2.58 19.14 18.82
N VAL A 292 2.08 17.92 19.10
CA VAL A 292 2.44 16.69 18.39
C VAL A 292 2.01 16.75 16.93
N ARG A 293 2.81 16.16 16.04
CA ARG A 293 2.64 16.26 14.58
C ARG A 293 2.52 14.87 13.98
N GLY A 294 1.29 14.45 13.72
CA GLY A 294 0.95 13.13 13.20
C GLY A 294 0.66 13.15 11.70
N VAL A 295 1.34 12.30 10.93
CA VAL A 295 1.18 12.17 9.48
C VAL A 295 0.98 10.69 9.12
N PRO A 296 -0.16 10.30 8.51
CA PRO A 296 -0.33 8.97 7.96
C PRO A 296 0.45 8.84 6.65
N ILE A 297 1.37 7.88 6.59
CA ILE A 297 2.10 7.47 5.37
C ILE A 297 1.31 6.31 4.77
N MET A 298 0.69 6.54 3.62
CA MET A 298 -0.15 5.55 2.94
C MET A 298 0.73 4.61 2.11
N ALA A 299 0.20 3.44 1.73
CA ALA A 299 0.93 2.46 0.91
C ALA A 299 1.43 2.99 -0.44
N GLY A 300 0.85 4.08 -0.97
CA GLY A 300 1.37 4.75 -2.18
C GLY A 300 2.64 5.59 -1.92
N ASP A 301 2.82 6.10 -0.71
CA ASP A 301 3.94 6.96 -0.34
C ASP A 301 5.20 6.15 0.02
N THR A 302 5.01 4.94 0.56
CA THR A 302 6.11 4.12 1.10
C THR A 302 7.16 3.76 0.05
N TYR A 303 6.80 3.57 -1.22
CA TYR A 303 7.77 3.28 -2.29
C TYR A 303 8.80 4.41 -2.46
N ALA A 304 8.34 5.66 -2.53
CA ALA A 304 9.22 6.81 -2.72
C ALA A 304 10.10 7.07 -1.49
N LEU A 305 9.57 6.85 -0.29
CA LEU A 305 10.33 6.96 0.96
C LEU A 305 11.37 5.84 1.11
N SER A 306 10.99 4.58 0.85
CA SER A 306 11.89 3.43 0.93
C SER A 306 13.04 3.54 -0.07
N THR A 307 12.77 3.94 -1.31
CA THR A 307 13.82 4.15 -2.32
C THR A 307 14.72 5.34 -1.99
N LEU A 308 14.20 6.40 -1.37
CA LEU A 308 15.00 7.53 -0.88
C LEU A 308 15.95 7.10 0.26
N LEU A 309 15.47 6.29 1.21
CA LEU A 309 16.29 5.71 2.28
C LEU A 309 17.38 4.78 1.73
N MET A 310 17.00 3.82 0.87
CA MET A 310 17.93 2.90 0.21
C MET A 310 19.02 3.65 -0.56
N ARG A 311 18.68 4.73 -1.28
CA ARG A 311 19.66 5.57 -1.99
C ARG A 311 20.70 6.18 -1.05
N GLN A 312 20.32 6.61 0.16
CA GLN A 312 21.27 7.16 1.12
C GLN A 312 22.14 6.07 1.76
N MET A 313 21.58 4.90 2.04
CA MET A 313 22.34 3.77 2.57
C MET A 313 23.36 3.25 1.55
N LEU A 314 22.97 3.02 0.30
CA LEU A 314 23.90 2.61 -0.78
C LEU A 314 24.97 3.67 -1.11
N ARG A 315 24.73 4.96 -0.80
CA ARG A 315 25.75 6.02 -0.91
C ARG A 315 26.84 5.91 0.17
N ASN A 316 26.52 5.37 1.35
CA ASN A 316 27.51 5.10 2.39
C ASN A 316 28.25 3.78 2.12
N ASP A 317 27.53 2.78 1.59
CA ASP A 317 28.01 1.41 1.40
C ASP A 317 28.00 1.00 -0.09
N PRO A 318 28.87 1.59 -0.95
CA PRO A 318 28.82 1.42 -2.42
C PRO A 318 29.19 0.01 -2.91
N PHE A 319 29.64 -0.87 -2.02
CA PHE A 319 29.92 -2.28 -2.29
C PHE A 319 28.66 -3.17 -2.16
N LEU A 320 27.57 -2.65 -1.57
CA LEU A 320 26.32 -3.39 -1.43
C LEU A 320 25.45 -3.29 -2.69
N THR A 321 24.78 -4.39 -3.02
CA THR A 321 23.64 -4.35 -3.96
C THR A 321 22.35 -3.98 -3.22
N PRO A 322 21.31 -3.48 -3.91
CA PRO A 322 20.00 -3.21 -3.30
C PRO A 322 19.40 -4.43 -2.58
N GLU A 323 19.60 -5.63 -3.12
CA GLU A 323 19.14 -6.91 -2.55
C GLU A 323 19.92 -7.23 -1.26
N SER A 324 21.25 -7.08 -1.29
CA SER A 324 22.13 -7.27 -0.14
C SER A 324 21.76 -6.32 1.00
N LEU A 325 21.49 -5.06 0.67
CA LEU A 325 21.00 -4.05 1.62
C LEU A 325 19.67 -4.47 2.26
N LEU A 326 18.68 -4.89 1.45
CA LEU A 326 17.37 -5.30 1.96
C LEU A 326 17.46 -6.56 2.85
N MET A 327 18.35 -7.51 2.54
CA MET A 327 18.63 -8.65 3.41
C MET A 327 19.19 -8.21 4.77
N LEU A 328 20.19 -7.33 4.79
CA LEU A 328 20.78 -6.81 6.03
C LEU A 328 19.75 -6.03 6.87
N VAL A 329 18.96 -5.17 6.24
CA VAL A 329 17.88 -4.39 6.88
C VAL A 329 16.83 -5.33 7.49
N ARG A 330 16.45 -6.39 6.78
CA ARG A 330 15.52 -7.40 7.29
C ARG A 330 16.09 -8.13 8.50
N THR A 331 17.35 -8.59 8.43
CA THR A 331 18.02 -9.26 9.56
C THR A 331 18.10 -8.35 10.79
N GLN A 332 18.39 -7.06 10.61
CA GLN A 332 18.39 -6.08 11.70
C GLN A 332 16.99 -5.83 12.28
N GLY A 333 15.95 -5.77 11.45
CA GLY A 333 14.56 -5.68 11.89
C GLY A 333 14.12 -6.91 12.70
N GLU A 334 14.45 -8.11 12.23
CA GLU A 334 14.18 -9.37 12.94
C GLU A 334 14.93 -9.45 14.28
N MET A 335 16.17 -8.96 14.35
CA MET A 335 16.93 -8.82 15.60
C MET A 335 16.29 -7.82 16.56
N PHE A 336 15.83 -6.67 16.05
CA PHE A 336 15.17 -5.62 16.86
C PHE A 336 13.87 -6.13 17.49
N CYS A 337 13.02 -6.85 16.73
CA CYS A 337 11.78 -7.42 17.26
C CYS A 337 12.04 -8.42 18.40
N ARG A 338 13.05 -9.30 18.28
CA ARG A 338 13.40 -10.27 19.34
C ARG A 338 13.75 -9.61 20.68
N VAL A 339 14.39 -8.43 20.66
CA VAL A 339 14.72 -7.66 21.87
C VAL A 339 13.45 -7.06 22.49
N ALA A 340 12.55 -6.51 21.67
CA ALA A 340 11.27 -5.98 22.15
C ALA A 340 10.38 -7.06 22.81
N ASP A 341 10.41 -8.28 22.30
CA ASP A 341 9.71 -9.43 22.90
C ASP A 341 10.31 -9.86 24.25
N THR A 342 11.62 -9.65 24.47
CA THR A 342 12.26 -9.98 25.75
C THR A 342 11.95 -8.94 26.83
N ASP A 343 11.98 -7.65 26.49
CA ASP A 343 11.65 -6.56 27.42
C ASP A 343 10.19 -6.56 27.87
N SER A 344 9.27 -7.04 27.02
CA SER A 344 7.85 -7.15 27.35
C SER A 344 7.54 -8.34 28.26
N ASN A 345 8.16 -9.51 28.05
CA ASN A 345 8.01 -10.67 28.93
C ASN A 345 8.70 -10.50 30.31
N GLY A 346 9.73 -9.66 30.41
CA GLY A 346 10.47 -9.42 31.66
C GLY A 346 9.67 -8.71 32.78
N ARG A 347 8.49 -8.16 32.49
CA ARG A 347 7.69 -7.35 33.45
C ARG A 347 6.56 -8.08 34.18
N HIS A 348 6.47 -9.41 34.08
CA HIS A 348 5.47 -10.21 34.82
C HIS A 348 6.10 -11.26 35.77
N GLY A 349 7.40 -11.15 36.06
CA GLY A 349 8.17 -12.18 36.78
C GLY A 349 8.56 -11.89 38.24
N VAL A 350 7.93 -10.96 38.96
CA VAL A 350 8.22 -10.73 40.40
C VAL A 350 6.93 -10.48 41.20
N ALA A 351 6.27 -11.56 41.63
CA ALA A 351 5.21 -11.52 42.63
C ALA A 351 5.28 -12.76 43.55
N ALA A 352 5.63 -12.50 44.81
CA ALA A 352 5.46 -13.29 46.05
C ALA A 352 5.12 -14.80 45.97
N GLY A 353 5.95 -15.63 46.61
CA GLY A 353 5.68 -17.07 46.72
C GLY A 353 6.57 -17.88 47.65
N THR A 354 6.82 -17.44 48.90
CA THR A 354 7.45 -18.30 49.92
C THR A 354 6.83 -18.13 51.30
N THR A 355 5.65 -18.71 51.47
CA THR A 355 5.01 -18.94 52.78
C THR A 355 5.76 -20.01 53.56
N GLY A 356 6.64 -19.59 54.47
CA GLY A 356 7.22 -20.48 55.48
C GLY A 356 6.21 -20.81 56.58
N ALA A 357 5.61 -22.00 56.52
CA ALA A 357 4.75 -22.54 57.59
C ALA A 357 5.32 -23.88 58.10
N ALA A 358 5.41 -24.03 59.42
CA ALA A 358 6.17 -25.10 60.06
C ALA A 358 5.36 -26.37 60.37
N ARG A 359 6.03 -27.53 60.29
CA ARG A 359 5.82 -28.82 60.99
C ARG A 359 6.91 -29.78 60.45
N GLY A 360 7.62 -30.60 61.23
CA GLY A 360 7.53 -30.95 62.65
C GLY A 360 7.63 -32.47 62.82
N LEU A 361 8.42 -32.95 63.80
CA LEU A 361 8.77 -34.36 64.07
C LEU A 361 9.81 -34.94 63.09
N ARG A 362 10.85 -35.68 63.51
CA ARG A 362 11.21 -36.23 64.84
C ARG A 362 12.61 -35.80 65.27
#